data_AF-F7XNP7-F1
#
_entry.id   AF-F7XNP7-F1
#
_cell.length_a   1.000
_cell.length_b   1.000
_cell.length_c   1.000
_cell.angle_alpha   90.00
_cell.angle_beta   90.00
_cell.angle_gamma   90.00
#
_symmetry.space_group_name_H-M   'P 1'
#
loop_
_entity.id
_entity.type
_entity.pdbx_description
1 polymer ?
#
loop_
_entity_poly.entity_id
_entity_poly.type
_entity_poly.pdbx_seq_one_letter_code
_entity_poly.pdbx_strand_id
1 'polypeptide(L)'
;MKIEIHLSDKAYDILKRYMDIENFGDLDQTIEHLILKASEDITDEMKQYRDIFYQVSNDGDIWTVQYYRYIEEDYERLSTVHRYVNRPDDEEIKEDIERTFLDR
;
A
#
# COMPACT_ATOMS: atom_id res chain seq x y z
N MET A 1 2.21 -2.13 16.66
CA MET A 1 2.44 -0.68 16.92
C MET A 1 1.09 -0.07 17.29
N LYS A 2 1.01 0.77 18.33
CA LYS A 2 -0.23 1.45 18.70
C LYS A 2 -0.04 2.94 18.46
N ILE A 3 -0.88 3.52 17.61
CA ILE A 3 -0.86 4.96 17.32
C ILE A 3 -2.00 5.58 18.14
N GLU A 4 -1.67 6.60 18.93
CA GLU A 4 -2.67 7.39 19.64
C GLU A 4 -2.93 8.68 18.87
N ILE A 5 -4.17 8.88 18.43
CA ILE A 5 -4.57 10.03 17.62
C ILE A 5 -5.54 10.87 18.43
N HIS A 6 -5.21 12.15 18.60
CA HIS A 6 -6.09 13.11 19.26
C HIS A 6 -6.86 13.88 18.20
N LEU A 7 -8.17 13.65 18.13
CA LEU A 7 -9.07 14.32 17.20
C LEU A 7 -9.84 15.43 17.92
N SER A 8 -9.96 16.59 17.27
CA SER A 8 -10.97 17.58 17.69
C SER A 8 -12.38 17.05 17.42
N ASP A 9 -13.39 17.55 18.14
CA ASP A 9 -14.79 17.15 17.95
C ASP A 9 -15.24 17.27 16.49
N LYS A 10 -14.83 18.35 15.81
CA LYS A 10 -15.14 18.56 14.39
C LYS A 10 -14.50 17.51 13.48
N ALA A 11 -13.25 17.12 13.77
CA ALA A 11 -12.56 16.09 12.98
C ALA A 11 -13.23 14.72 13.20
N TYR A 12 -13.62 14.43 14.44
CA TYR A 12 -14.37 13.21 14.78
C TYR A 12 -15.72 13.13 14.05
N ASP A 13 -16.48 14.24 13.98
CA ASP A 13 -17.75 14.29 13.26
C ASP A 13 -17.60 14.07 11.75
N ILE A 14 -16.55 14.64 11.14
CA ILE A 14 -16.24 14.42 9.73
C ILE A 14 -15.90 12.95 9.51
N LEU A 15 -15.09 12.37 10.40
CA LEU A 15 -14.65 10.98 10.28
C LEU A 15 -15.82 10.00 10.41
N LYS A 16 -16.79 10.27 11.30
CA LYS A 16 -18.03 9.49 11.39
C LYS A 16 -18.86 9.53 10.11
N ARG A 17 -19.02 10.71 9.51
CA ARG A 17 -19.74 10.82 8.23
C ARG A 17 -19.04 10.05 7.13
N TYR A 18 -17.70 10.09 7.12
CA TYR A 18 -16.91 9.32 6.17
C TYR A 18 -17.05 7.80 6.39
N MET A 19 -16.99 7.35 7.64
CA MET A 19 -17.27 5.97 8.05
C MET A 19 -18.64 5.49 7.56
N ASP A 20 -19.68 6.31 7.72
CA ASP A 20 -21.04 5.98 7.27
C ASP A 20 -21.17 5.92 5.74
N ILE A 21 -20.47 6.81 5.01
CA ILE A 21 -20.49 6.87 3.54
C ILE A 21 -19.80 5.64 2.94
N GLU A 22 -18.63 5.27 3.47
CA GLU A 22 -17.82 4.15 3.00
C GLU A 22 -18.22 2.81 3.66
N ASN A 23 -19.18 2.86 4.60
CA ASN A 23 -19.74 1.71 5.30
C ASN A 23 -18.69 0.88 6.07
N PHE A 24 -17.77 1.56 6.75
CA PHE A 24 -16.81 0.93 7.66
C PHE A 24 -17.45 0.55 8.99
N GLY A 25 -17.01 -0.56 9.59
CA GLY A 25 -17.64 -1.12 10.79
C GLY A 25 -17.32 -0.36 12.07
N ASP A 26 -16.16 0.30 12.12
CA ASP A 26 -15.73 1.10 13.25
C ASP A 26 -14.77 2.23 12.85
N LEU A 27 -14.45 3.07 13.83
CA LEU A 27 -13.59 4.23 13.67
C LEU A 27 -12.13 3.84 13.40
N ASP A 28 -11.65 2.73 13.96
CA ASP A 28 -10.27 2.30 13.81
C ASP A 28 -10.04 1.85 12.36
N GLN A 29 -10.94 1.04 11.79
CA GLN A 29 -10.94 0.66 10.37
C GLN A 29 -11.02 1.87 9.44
N THR A 30 -11.81 2.87 9.81
CA THR A 30 -11.93 4.11 9.02
C THR A 30 -10.61 4.90 9.01
N ILE A 31 -9.95 5.00 10.17
CA ILE A 31 -8.66 5.66 10.30
C ILE A 31 -7.58 4.88 9.54
N GLU A 32 -7.53 3.56 9.69
CA GLU A 32 -6.61 2.70 8.95
C GLU A 32 -6.76 2.90 7.44
N HIS A 33 -7.99 2.87 6.93
CA HIS A 33 -8.26 3.11 5.52
C HIS A 33 -7.79 4.50 5.05
N LEU A 34 -8.04 5.55 5.85
CA LEU A 34 -7.58 6.91 5.52
C LEU A 34 -6.06 7.03 5.53
N ILE A 35 -5.38 6.39 6.49
CA ILE A 35 -3.93 6.35 6.55
C ILE A 35 -3.37 5.59 5.33
N LEU A 36 -3.97 4.46 4.97
CA LEU A 36 -3.58 3.68 3.79
C LEU A 36 -3.75 4.50 2.52
N LYS A 37 -4.92 5.09 2.30
CA LYS A 37 -5.20 5.93 1.14
C LYS A 37 -4.29 7.15 1.06
N ALA A 38 -4.08 7.82 2.19
CA ALA A 38 -3.16 8.95 2.24
C ALA A 38 -1.70 8.49 2.01
N SER A 39 -1.33 7.29 2.47
CA SER A 39 -0.01 6.73 2.20
C SER A 39 0.16 6.41 0.72
N GLU A 40 -0.86 5.83 0.07
CA GLU A 40 -0.90 5.60 -1.38
C GLU A 40 -0.73 6.89 -2.18
N ASP A 41 -1.34 7.99 -1.72
CA ASP A 41 -1.20 9.32 -2.34
C ASP A 41 0.15 10.01 -2.01
N ILE A 42 0.82 9.64 -0.92
CA ILE A 42 2.15 10.15 -0.52
C ILE A 42 3.27 9.42 -1.29
N THR A 43 3.02 8.20 -1.77
CA THR A 43 4.01 7.36 -2.44
C THR A 43 3.65 7.06 -3.89
N ASP A 44 3.78 8.07 -4.76
CA ASP A 44 3.95 7.82 -6.21
C ASP A 44 5.17 6.88 -6.49
N GLU A 45 6.07 6.70 -5.52
CA GLU A 45 7.24 5.82 -5.61
C GLU A 45 7.06 4.42 -4.99
N MET A 46 6.15 4.19 -4.03
CA MET A 46 6.06 2.91 -3.29
C MET A 46 4.62 2.55 -2.88
N LYS A 47 4.02 1.54 -3.50
CA LYS A 47 2.68 1.03 -3.17
C LYS A 47 2.75 -0.22 -2.29
N GLN A 48 1.67 -0.61 -1.62
CA GLN A 48 1.65 -1.77 -0.69
C GLN A 48 0.57 -2.80 -1.05
N TYR A 49 0.90 -4.09 -0.96
CA TYR A 49 -0.01 -5.23 -1.08
C TYR A 49 0.37 -6.35 -0.10
N ARG A 50 -0.55 -6.76 0.80
CA ARG A 50 -0.37 -7.85 1.79
C ARG A 50 1.05 -7.88 2.42
N ASP A 51 1.43 -6.79 3.08
CA ASP A 51 2.73 -6.59 3.75
C ASP A 51 3.97 -6.48 2.83
N ILE A 52 3.78 -6.56 1.51
CA ILE A 52 4.82 -6.36 0.51
C ILE A 52 4.64 -4.99 -0.14
N PHE A 53 5.66 -4.17 -0.06
CA PHE A 53 5.74 -2.90 -0.79
C PHE A 53 6.34 -3.12 -2.16
N TYR A 54 5.93 -2.34 -3.15
CA TYR A 54 6.49 -2.38 -4.47
C TYR A 54 6.71 -0.99 -5.04
N GLN A 55 7.82 -0.82 -5.76
CA GLN A 55 8.16 0.37 -6.51
C GLN A 55 8.25 0.02 -7.99
N VAL A 56 7.61 0.85 -8.83
CA VAL A 56 7.71 0.71 -10.28
C VAL A 56 8.55 1.85 -10.83
N SER A 57 9.66 1.52 -11.48
CA SER A 57 10.51 2.49 -12.17
C SER A 57 10.64 2.15 -13.65
N ASN A 58 11.01 3.15 -14.44
CA ASN A 58 11.31 3.01 -15.85
C ASN A 58 12.73 3.52 -16.12
N ASP A 59 13.55 2.68 -16.74
CA ASP A 59 14.88 3.06 -17.24
C ASP A 59 14.91 2.78 -18.75
N GLY A 60 14.40 3.76 -19.51
CA GLY A 60 14.23 3.65 -20.96
C GLY A 60 13.18 2.60 -21.35
N ASP A 61 13.62 1.53 -21.99
CA ASP A 61 12.73 0.47 -22.48
C ASP A 61 12.38 -0.58 -21.42
N ILE A 62 12.90 -0.45 -20.19
CA ILE A 62 12.73 -1.43 -19.13
C ILE A 62 11.92 -0.84 -17.98
N TRP A 63 10.78 -1.45 -17.72
CA TRP A 63 10.01 -1.29 -16.48
C TRP A 63 10.53 -2.25 -15.43
N THR A 64 10.80 -1.74 -14.24
CA THR A 64 11.32 -2.53 -13.11
C THR A 64 10.33 -2.44 -11.95
N VAL A 65 9.92 -3.59 -11.43
CA VAL A 65 9.16 -3.70 -10.18
C VAL A 65 10.09 -4.23 -9.10
N GLN A 66 10.35 -3.39 -8.11
CA GLN A 66 11.14 -3.74 -6.95
C GLN A 66 10.22 -4.02 -5.77
N TYR A 67 10.28 -5.22 -5.23
CA TYR A 67 9.48 -5.63 -4.08
C TYR A 67 10.28 -5.51 -2.77
N TYR A 68 9.59 -5.23 -1.67
CA TYR A 68 10.14 -5.11 -0.32
C TYR A 68 9.16 -5.71 0.70
N ARG A 69 9.67 -6.35 1.75
CA ARG A 69 8.86 -6.80 2.89
C ARG A 69 9.32 -6.06 4.14
N TYR A 70 8.37 -5.54 4.92
CA TYR A 70 8.71 -4.93 6.21
C TYR A 70 8.94 -6.02 7.26
N ILE A 71 10.08 -5.98 7.94
CA ILE A 71 10.46 -6.91 9.02
C ILE A 71 11.07 -6.10 10.15
N GLU A 72 10.40 -6.07 11.31
CA GLU A 72 10.93 -5.55 12.58
C GLU A 72 11.78 -4.26 12.43
N GLU A 73 11.19 -3.21 11.84
CA GLU A 73 11.80 -1.88 11.65
C GLU A 73 12.76 -1.75 10.45
N ASP A 74 12.90 -2.78 9.62
CA ASP A 74 13.65 -2.74 8.35
C ASP A 74 12.81 -3.20 7.15
N TYR A 75 13.29 -2.90 5.93
CA TYR A 75 12.71 -3.38 4.68
C TYR A 75 13.64 -4.40 4.03
N GLU A 76 13.24 -5.67 4.07
CA GLU A 76 13.90 -6.73 3.30
C GLU A 76 13.61 -6.54 1.81
N ARG A 77 14.65 -6.28 1.01
CA ARG A 77 14.54 -6.23 -0.44
C ARG A 77 14.27 -7.63 -0.99
N LEU A 78 13.15 -7.80 -1.67
CA LEU A 78 12.77 -9.05 -2.34
C LEU A 78 13.25 -9.07 -3.80
N SER A 79 13.02 -10.18 -4.48
CA SER A 79 13.31 -10.36 -5.91
C SER A 79 12.79 -9.20 -6.75
N THR A 80 13.48 -8.82 -7.81
CA THR A 80 13.07 -7.74 -8.72
C THR A 80 12.52 -8.35 -10.02
N VAL A 81 11.47 -7.76 -10.59
CA VAL A 81 10.93 -8.16 -11.89
C VAL A 81 11.17 -7.07 -12.92
N HIS A 82 11.71 -7.43 -14.08
CA HIS A 82 11.95 -6.52 -15.20
C HIS A 82 11.05 -6.86 -16.38
N ARG A 83 10.40 -5.85 -16.98
CA ARG A 83 9.51 -5.98 -18.14
C ARG A 83 9.93 -4.99 -19.23
N TYR A 84 10.07 -5.47 -20.46
CA TYR A 84 10.62 -4.70 -21.59
C TYR A 84 9.57 -4.07 -22.51
N VAL A 85 8.27 -4.22 -22.19
CA VAL A 85 7.20 -3.94 -23.15
C VAL A 85 6.23 -2.88 -22.62
N ASN A 86 5.62 -3.12 -21.46
CA ASN A 86 4.66 -2.21 -20.85
C ASN A 86 4.94 -2.03 -19.36
N ARG A 87 4.52 -0.89 -18.81
CA ARG A 87 4.42 -0.71 -17.37
C ARG A 87 3.49 -1.80 -16.83
N PRO A 88 3.93 -2.63 -15.88
CA PRO A 88 3.03 -3.60 -15.26
C PRO A 88 1.92 -2.86 -14.53
N ASP A 89 0.69 -3.32 -14.72
CA ASP A 89 -0.45 -2.78 -13.97
C ASP A 89 -0.53 -3.37 -12.55
N ASP A 90 -1.36 -2.77 -11.71
CA ASP A 90 -1.45 -3.15 -10.31
C ASP A 90 -2.01 -4.59 -10.13
N GLU A 91 -2.77 -5.12 -11.09
CA GLU A 91 -3.31 -6.49 -11.01
C GLU A 91 -2.23 -7.52 -11.33
N GLU A 92 -1.43 -7.28 -12.39
CA GLU A 92 -0.27 -8.10 -12.74
C GLU A 92 0.76 -8.15 -11.59
N ILE A 93 0.95 -7.03 -10.90
CA ILE A 93 1.85 -6.94 -9.73
C ILE A 93 1.31 -7.76 -8.55
N LYS A 94 0.00 -7.74 -8.30
CA LYS A 94 -0.62 -8.60 -7.26
C LYS A 94 -0.43 -10.07 -7.57
N GLU A 95 -0.72 -10.49 -8.80
CA GLU A 95 -0.52 -11.89 -9.22
C GLU A 95 0.95 -12.32 -9.08
N ASP A 96 1.88 -11.45 -9.47
CA ASP A 96 3.32 -11.70 -9.28
C ASP A 96 3.67 -11.87 -7.80
N ILE A 97 3.12 -11.04 -6.91
CA ILE A 97 3.36 -11.15 -5.46
C ILE A 97 2.77 -12.45 -4.91
N GLU A 98 1.53 -12.78 -5.26
CA GLU A 98 0.84 -13.98 -4.78
C GLU A 98 1.62 -15.24 -5.18
N ARG A 99 1.95 -15.36 -6.47
CA ARG A 99 2.69 -16.50 -7.01
C ARG A 99 4.10 -16.63 -6.44
N THR A 100 4.79 -15.51 -6.22
CA THR A 100 6.24 -15.54 -5.93
C THR A 100 6.54 -15.56 -4.43
N PHE A 101 5.75 -14.86 -3.63
CA PHE A 101 6.07 -14.60 -2.22
C PHE A 101 5.07 -15.20 -1.24
N LEU A 102 3.88 -15.58 -1.70
CA LEU A 102 2.78 -16.04 -0.84
C LEU A 102 2.35 -17.49 -1.07
N ASP A 103 2.72 -18.12 -2.20
CA ASP A 103 2.50 -19.56 -2.45
C ASP A 103 3.46 -20.46 -1.63
N ARG A 104 3.26 -20.48 -0.30
CA ARG A 104 3.82 -21.49 0.62
C ARG A 104 2.81 -21.95 1.67
#